data_AF-A0A963VPX6-F1
#
_entry.id   AF-A0A963VPX6-F1
#
_cell.length_a   1.000
_cell.length_b   1.000
_cell.length_c   1.000
_cell.angle_alpha   90.00
_cell.angle_beta   90.00
_cell.angle_gamma   90.00
#
_symmetry.space_group_name_H-M   'P 1'
#
loop_
_entity.id
_entity.type
_entity.pdbx_description
1 polymer ?
#
loop_
_entity_poly.entity_id
_entity_poly.type
_entity_poly.pdbx_seq_one_letter_code
_entity_poly.pdbx_strand_id
1 'polypeptide(L)'
;SILRGLKEKYELHHGVRITDNAIVAAATLSNRYISDRFLPDKAIDLMDEAASRIRMEVESKPEEIENLDRRIIQLKIEEMALAKESDQASKDRLDTLRGELANLEQQSSELTTRWQNERDKIAAEGKVKEALDQARLELEQAQRAGDLGRAGELSYGRIPELEKQLAEAQAHSENALLREEVTEDDIAGVVSKWTGVPVDKMLE
;
A
#
# COMPACT_ATOMS: atom_id res chain seq x y z
N SER A 1 -8.03 -13.54 19.41
CA SER A 1 -7.97 -14.29 18.14
C SER A 1 -6.52 -14.33 17.69
N ILE A 2 -6.00 -15.48 17.24
CA ILE A 2 -4.60 -15.65 16.81
C ILE A 2 -4.22 -14.59 15.76
N LEU A 3 -5.09 -14.37 14.77
CA LEU A 3 -4.86 -13.40 13.69
C LEU A 3 -4.69 -11.96 14.20
N ARG A 4 -5.48 -11.53 15.19
CA ARG A 4 -5.32 -10.20 15.81
C ARG A 4 -3.99 -10.05 16.54
N GLY A 5 -3.46 -11.13 17.11
CA GLY A 5 -2.13 -11.12 17.74
C GLY A 5 -0.97 -11.10 16.74
N LEU A 6 -1.22 -11.54 15.51
CA LEU A 6 -0.24 -11.50 14.41
C LEU A 6 -0.33 -10.22 13.57
N LYS A 7 -1.47 -9.53 13.61
CA LYS A 7 -1.79 -8.32 12.84
C LYS A 7 -0.61 -7.35 12.77
N GLU A 8 -0.13 -6.84 13.91
CA GLU A 8 0.92 -5.82 13.95
C GLU A 8 2.22 -6.29 13.26
N LYS A 9 2.57 -7.57 13.37
CA LYS A 9 3.77 -8.12 12.73
C LYS A 9 3.64 -8.21 11.21
N TYR A 10 2.47 -8.58 10.70
CA TYR A 10 2.21 -8.64 9.27
C TYR A 10 2.08 -7.25 8.66
N GLU A 11 1.40 -6.34 9.36
CA GLU A 11 1.33 -4.92 8.98
C GLU A 11 2.74 -4.31 8.86
N LEU A 12 3.61 -4.60 9.83
CA LEU A 12 5.02 -4.16 9.78
C LEU A 12 5.80 -4.82 8.63
N HIS A 13 5.67 -6.15 8.46
CA HIS A 13 6.41 -6.88 7.43
C HIS A 13 6.06 -6.44 6.01
N HIS A 14 4.79 -6.15 5.76
CA HIS A 14 4.29 -5.76 4.45
C HIS A 14 4.20 -4.25 4.25
N GLY A 15 4.32 -3.44 5.32
CA GLY A 15 4.16 -1.99 5.24
C GLY A 15 2.73 -1.58 4.85
N VAL A 16 1.73 -2.36 5.25
CA VAL A 16 0.30 -2.11 4.97
C VAL A 16 -0.49 -2.14 6.27
N ARG A 17 -1.74 -1.68 6.24
CA ARG A 17 -2.68 -1.81 7.36
C ARG A 17 -3.65 -2.95 7.07
N ILE A 18 -3.98 -3.75 8.06
CA ILE A 18 -4.95 -4.83 7.94
C ILE A 18 -6.19 -4.43 8.72
N THR A 19 -7.31 -4.25 8.03
CA THR A 19 -8.57 -3.89 8.68
C THR A 19 -9.07 -5.05 9.55
N ASP A 20 -9.81 -4.72 10.61
CA ASP A 20 -10.41 -5.75 11.46
C ASP A 20 -11.44 -6.59 10.69
N ASN A 21 -12.11 -6.00 9.72
CA ASN A 21 -13.01 -6.70 8.79
C ASN A 21 -12.25 -7.70 7.92
N ALA A 22 -11.07 -7.34 7.38
CA ALA A 22 -10.22 -8.28 6.64
C ALA A 22 -9.83 -9.50 7.49
N ILE A 23 -9.52 -9.30 8.77
CA ILE A 23 -9.21 -10.41 9.69
C ILE A 23 -10.41 -11.35 9.88
N VAL A 24 -11.61 -10.79 10.02
CA VAL A 24 -12.84 -11.59 10.14
C VAL A 24 -13.14 -12.32 8.83
N ALA A 25 -13.00 -11.65 7.69
CA ALA A 25 -13.17 -12.24 6.37
C ALA A 25 -12.18 -13.39 6.14
N ALA A 26 -10.90 -13.23 6.51
CA ALA A 26 -9.88 -14.25 6.36
C ALA A 26 -10.23 -15.53 7.13
N ALA A 27 -10.71 -15.39 8.37
CA ALA A 27 -11.17 -16.54 9.16
C ALA A 27 -12.45 -17.17 8.57
N THR A 28 -13.42 -16.35 8.14
CA THR A 28 -14.74 -16.81 7.71
C THR A 28 -14.70 -17.46 6.33
N LEU A 29 -14.11 -16.78 5.34
CA LEU A 29 -14.03 -17.24 3.96
C LEU A 29 -13.10 -18.44 3.81
N SER A 30 -11.96 -18.46 4.51
CA SER A 30 -11.08 -19.64 4.51
C SER A 30 -11.76 -20.86 5.10
N ASN A 31 -12.56 -20.69 6.16
CA ASN A 31 -13.30 -21.80 6.75
C ASN A 31 -14.39 -22.33 5.81
N ARG A 32 -15.07 -21.43 5.08
CA ARG A 32 -16.20 -21.78 4.20
C ARG A 32 -15.76 -22.39 2.87
N TYR A 33 -14.69 -21.88 2.25
CA TYR A 33 -14.34 -22.17 0.86
C TYR A 33 -13.04 -22.97 0.67
N ILE A 34 -12.17 -23.04 1.69
CA ILE A 34 -10.89 -23.76 1.62
C ILE A 34 -10.97 -24.97 2.57
N SER A 35 -11.38 -26.14 2.06
CA SER A 35 -11.65 -27.34 2.86
C SER A 35 -10.46 -28.28 3.04
N ASP A 36 -9.44 -28.17 2.19
CA ASP A 36 -8.23 -29.01 2.16
C ASP A 36 -7.14 -28.53 3.14
N ARG A 37 -7.37 -27.40 3.83
CA ARG A 37 -6.46 -26.79 4.80
C ARG A 37 -7.15 -26.47 6.13
N PHE A 38 -6.36 -26.36 7.19
CA PHE A 38 -6.85 -26.15 8.55
C PHE A 38 -6.61 -24.73 9.06
N LEU A 39 -7.49 -24.25 9.94
CA LEU A 39 -7.25 -23.03 10.71
C LEU A 39 -6.18 -23.29 11.80
N PRO A 40 -5.38 -22.26 12.18
CA PRO A 40 -5.41 -20.87 11.69
C PRO A 40 -4.60 -20.64 10.40
N ASP A 41 -3.80 -21.62 9.98
CA ASP A 41 -2.81 -21.52 8.89
C ASP A 41 -3.38 -20.93 7.59
N LYS A 42 -4.48 -21.49 7.08
CA LYS A 42 -5.13 -20.99 5.85
C LYS A 42 -5.60 -19.53 5.93
N ALA A 43 -5.97 -19.04 7.11
CA ALA A 43 -6.42 -17.66 7.27
C ALA A 43 -5.22 -16.70 7.35
N ILE A 44 -4.11 -17.17 7.93
CA ILE A 44 -2.84 -16.43 7.96
C ILE A 44 -2.33 -16.24 6.53
N ASP A 45 -2.32 -17.29 5.72
CA ASP A 45 -1.84 -17.18 4.33
C ASP A 45 -2.70 -16.25 3.47
N LEU A 46 -4.03 -16.25 3.66
CA LEU A 46 -4.88 -15.29 2.94
C LEU A 46 -4.55 -13.85 3.33
N MET A 47 -4.32 -13.59 4.62
CA MET A 47 -3.88 -12.26 5.07
C MET A 47 -2.51 -11.90 4.48
N ASP A 48 -1.58 -12.87 4.41
CA ASP A 48 -0.24 -12.67 3.87
C ASP A 48 -0.23 -12.38 2.37
N GLU A 49 -0.99 -13.14 1.57
CA GLU A 49 -1.09 -12.91 0.13
C GLU A 49 -1.82 -11.59 -0.18
N ALA A 50 -2.89 -11.28 0.56
CA ALA A 50 -3.59 -10.00 0.40
C ALA A 50 -2.68 -8.82 0.77
N ALA A 51 -1.96 -8.90 1.89
CA ALA A 51 -1.02 -7.86 2.30
C ALA A 51 0.13 -7.68 1.30
N SER A 52 0.71 -8.77 0.80
CA SER A 52 1.74 -8.75 -0.24
C SER A 52 1.25 -8.06 -1.51
N ARG A 53 0.00 -8.31 -1.90
CA ARG A 53 -0.60 -7.68 -3.08
C ARG A 53 -0.78 -6.17 -2.90
N ILE A 54 -1.34 -5.74 -1.77
CA ILE A 54 -1.49 -4.29 -1.48
C ILE A 54 -0.14 -3.60 -1.45
N ARG A 55 0.87 -4.23 -0.84
CA ARG A 55 2.24 -3.71 -0.84
C ARG A 55 2.76 -3.48 -2.25
N MET A 56 2.59 -4.46 -3.15
CA MET A 56 2.99 -4.31 -4.55
C MET A 56 2.23 -3.17 -5.25
N GLU A 57 0.93 -3.01 -4.98
CA GLU A 57 0.11 -1.91 -5.52
C GLU A 57 0.62 -0.54 -5.03
N VAL A 58 1.04 -0.43 -3.77
CA VAL A 58 1.62 0.79 -3.17
C VAL A 58 3.01 1.11 -3.73
N GLU A 59 3.86 0.10 -3.93
CA GLU A 59 5.21 0.27 -4.47
C GLU A 59 5.21 0.59 -5.99
N SER A 60 4.14 0.21 -6.70
CA SER A 60 4.01 0.39 -8.15
C SER A 60 3.42 1.75 -8.52
N LYS A 61 3.76 2.23 -9.73
CA LYS A 61 3.19 3.46 -10.25
C LYS A 61 1.70 3.21 -10.58
N PRO A 62 0.76 4.08 -10.16
CA PRO A 62 -0.65 3.92 -10.48
C PRO A 62 -0.90 3.86 -11.99
N GLU A 63 -1.84 3.01 -12.41
CA GLU A 63 -2.16 2.78 -13.82
C GLU A 63 -2.56 4.07 -14.55
N GLU A 64 -3.25 4.99 -13.86
CA GLU A 64 -3.60 6.31 -14.41
C GLU A 64 -2.36 7.10 -14.84
N ILE A 65 -1.30 7.08 -14.03
CA ILE A 65 -0.04 7.77 -14.33
C ILE A 65 0.70 7.03 -15.45
N GLU A 66 0.74 5.69 -15.42
CA GLU A 66 1.35 4.90 -16.50
C GLU A 66 0.66 5.12 -17.85
N ASN A 67 -0.67 5.28 -17.86
CA ASN A 67 -1.45 5.60 -19.05
C ASN A 67 -1.09 6.98 -19.60
N LEU A 68 -0.97 7.99 -18.73
CA LEU A 68 -0.51 9.33 -19.12
C LEU A 68 0.91 9.29 -19.69
N ASP A 69 1.83 8.60 -19.04
CA ASP A 69 3.23 8.49 -19.49
C ASP A 69 3.33 7.81 -20.87
N ARG A 70 2.58 6.73 -21.08
CA ARG A 70 2.51 6.06 -22.39
C ARG A 70 1.97 7.00 -23.47
N ARG A 71 0.94 7.79 -23.16
CA ARG A 71 0.38 8.77 -24.09
C ARG A 71 1.38 9.88 -24.42
N ILE A 72 2.09 10.40 -23.43
CA ILE A 72 3.15 11.41 -23.63
C ILE A 72 4.23 10.87 -24.56
N ILE A 73 4.68 9.62 -24.36
CA ILE A 73 5.69 9.00 -25.23
C ILE A 73 5.21 8.92 -26.68
N GLN A 74 3.96 8.50 -26.90
CA GLN A 74 3.38 8.45 -28.25
C GLN A 74 3.38 9.83 -28.93
N LEU A 75 2.94 10.86 -28.20
CA LEU A 75 2.90 12.22 -28.72
C LEU A 75 4.31 12.79 -28.98
N LYS A 76 5.32 12.47 -28.16
CA LYS A 76 6.72 12.84 -28.42
C LYS A 76 7.25 12.25 -29.73
N ILE A 77 6.89 11.00 -30.03
CA ILE A 77 7.28 10.35 -31.28
C ILE A 77 6.58 11.04 -32.47
N GLU A 78 5.30 11.35 -32.35
CA GLU A 78 4.55 12.12 -33.35
C GLU A 78 5.16 13.53 -33.54
N GLU A 79 5.52 14.22 -32.47
CA GLU A 79 6.21 15.53 -32.52
C GLU A 79 7.51 15.44 -33.33
N MET A 80 8.35 14.44 -33.06
CA MET A 80 9.61 14.22 -33.76
C MET A 80 9.42 13.91 -35.25
N ALA A 81 8.33 13.26 -35.62
CA ALA A 81 7.99 12.99 -37.01
C ALA A 81 7.53 14.27 -37.70
N LEU A 82 6.56 14.99 -37.13
CA LEU A 82 6.01 16.23 -37.67
C LEU A 82 7.07 17.35 -37.77
N ALA A 83 8.05 17.38 -36.86
CA ALA A 83 9.14 18.35 -36.90
C ALA A 83 10.04 18.22 -38.14
N LYS A 84 9.98 17.10 -38.87
CA LYS A 84 10.72 16.88 -40.13
C LYS A 84 9.91 17.24 -41.37
N GLU A 85 8.61 17.45 -41.22
CA GLU A 85 7.71 17.81 -42.31
C GLU A 85 7.74 19.32 -42.56
N SER A 86 7.42 19.74 -43.79
CA SER A 86 7.54 21.14 -44.21
C SER A 86 6.23 21.78 -44.66
N ASP A 87 5.18 20.99 -44.85
CA ASP A 87 3.85 21.46 -45.23
C ASP A 87 3.14 22.19 -44.08
N GLN A 88 2.20 23.07 -44.43
CA GLN A 88 1.52 23.92 -43.46
C GLN A 88 0.66 23.10 -42.49
N ALA A 89 0.01 22.04 -42.95
CA ALA A 89 -0.87 21.22 -42.11
C ALA A 89 -0.06 20.51 -41.01
N SER A 90 1.13 20.01 -41.33
CA SER A 90 2.05 19.41 -40.35
C SER A 90 2.54 20.42 -39.31
N LYS A 91 2.81 21.68 -39.71
CA LYS A 91 3.18 22.75 -38.76
C LYS A 91 2.03 23.11 -37.83
N ASP A 92 0.82 23.28 -38.37
CA ASP A 92 -0.36 23.59 -37.57
C ASP A 92 -0.65 22.44 -36.57
N ARG A 93 -0.54 21.18 -37.02
CA ARG A 93 -0.66 20.00 -36.14
C ARG A 93 0.42 19.98 -35.05
N LEU A 94 1.67 20.26 -35.40
CA LEU A 94 2.79 20.30 -34.46
C LEU A 94 2.54 21.30 -33.33
N ASP A 95 2.04 22.50 -33.65
CA ASP A 95 1.72 23.51 -32.64
C ASP A 95 0.60 23.06 -31.70
N THR A 96 -0.48 22.46 -32.24
CA THR A 96 -1.54 21.90 -31.39
C THR A 96 -1.04 20.75 -30.51
N LEU A 97 -0.19 19.88 -31.05
CA LEU A 97 0.36 18.73 -30.36
C LEU A 97 1.26 19.16 -29.19
N ARG A 98 2.09 20.19 -29.38
CA ARG A 98 2.93 20.74 -28.30
C ARG A 98 2.10 21.26 -27.13
N GLY A 99 0.94 21.86 -27.40
CA GLY A 99 -0.01 22.26 -26.37
C GLY A 99 -0.60 21.08 -25.60
N GLU A 100 -1.04 20.03 -26.31
CA GLU A 100 -1.54 18.78 -25.70
C GLU A 100 -0.44 18.13 -24.84
N LEU A 101 0.78 18.06 -25.36
CA LEU A 101 1.93 17.46 -24.71
C LEU A 101 2.31 18.19 -23.42
N ALA A 102 2.38 19.53 -23.45
CA ALA A 102 2.66 20.33 -22.26
C ALA A 102 1.61 20.12 -21.16
N ASN A 103 0.33 20.05 -21.53
CA ASN A 103 -0.75 19.79 -20.57
C ASN A 103 -0.65 18.39 -19.95
N LEU A 104 -0.41 17.35 -20.76
CA LEU A 104 -0.27 15.98 -20.27
C LEU A 104 0.98 15.80 -19.41
N GLU A 105 2.11 16.41 -19.79
CA GLU A 105 3.34 16.40 -18.99
C GLU A 105 3.14 17.07 -17.62
N GLN A 106 2.43 18.19 -17.58
CA GLN A 106 2.08 18.85 -16.33
C GLN A 106 1.22 17.92 -15.44
N GLN A 107 0.16 17.32 -15.99
CA GLN A 107 -0.71 16.40 -15.25
C GLN A 107 0.05 15.17 -14.73
N SER A 108 0.88 14.54 -15.57
CA SER A 108 1.69 13.39 -15.14
C SER A 108 2.67 13.79 -14.03
N SER A 109 3.31 14.96 -14.12
CA SER A 109 4.23 15.47 -13.11
C SER A 109 3.53 15.72 -11.76
N GLU A 110 2.35 16.35 -11.80
CA GLU A 110 1.55 16.64 -10.60
C GLU A 110 1.12 15.34 -9.90
N LEU A 111 0.56 14.38 -10.64
CA LEU A 111 0.14 13.09 -10.11
C LEU A 111 1.33 12.27 -9.61
N THR A 112 2.44 12.24 -10.35
CA THR A 112 3.67 11.54 -9.95
C THR A 112 4.22 12.11 -8.65
N THR A 113 4.24 13.43 -8.51
CA THR A 113 4.70 14.11 -7.29
C THR A 113 3.80 13.76 -6.11
N ARG A 114 2.47 13.78 -6.30
CA ARG A 114 1.52 13.43 -5.24
C ARG A 114 1.69 11.97 -4.80
N TRP A 115 1.80 11.05 -5.76
CA TRP A 115 2.08 9.63 -5.49
C TRP A 115 3.39 9.42 -4.73
N GLN A 116 4.49 10.06 -5.16
CA GLN A 116 5.78 9.97 -4.47
C GLN A 116 5.70 10.46 -3.02
N ASN A 117 5.05 11.60 -2.80
CA ASN A 117 4.86 12.15 -1.45
C ASN A 117 4.05 11.21 -0.56
N GLU A 118 3.03 10.56 -1.10
CA GLU A 118 2.24 9.58 -0.34
C GLU A 118 3.06 8.33 -0.02
N ARG A 119 3.76 7.76 -1.01
CA ARG A 119 4.65 6.61 -0.78
C ARG A 119 5.73 6.90 0.26
N ASP A 120 6.31 8.10 0.23
CA ASP A 120 7.34 8.49 1.19
C ASP A 120 6.77 8.65 2.62
N LYS A 121 5.51 9.10 2.75
CA LYS A 121 4.79 9.11 4.05
C LYS A 121 4.58 7.70 4.58
N ILE A 122 4.12 6.77 3.74
CA ILE A 122 3.93 5.36 4.12
C ILE A 122 5.26 4.74 4.58
N ALA A 123 6.35 4.99 3.83
CA ALA A 123 7.68 4.54 4.20
C ALA A 123 8.18 5.15 5.52
N ALA A 124 7.85 6.42 5.80
CA ALA A 124 8.15 7.05 7.07
C ALA A 124 7.35 6.44 8.23
N GLU A 125 6.06 6.17 8.04
CA GLU A 125 5.22 5.46 9.01
C GLU A 125 5.80 4.07 9.33
N GLY A 126 6.20 3.32 8.30
CA GLY A 126 6.84 2.01 8.45
C GLY A 126 8.07 2.05 9.35
N LYS A 127 8.93 3.07 9.22
CA LYS A 127 10.11 3.24 10.09
C LYS A 127 9.73 3.52 11.54
N VAL A 128 8.65 4.26 11.79
CA VAL A 128 8.15 4.51 13.16
C VAL A 128 7.63 3.21 13.76
N LYS A 129 6.88 2.41 13.00
CA LYS A 129 6.40 1.08 13.43
C LYS A 129 7.56 0.14 13.75
N GLU A 130 8.60 0.11 12.91
CA GLU A 130 9.79 -0.71 13.13
C GLU A 130 10.53 -0.30 14.41
N ALA A 131 10.71 1.02 14.62
CA ALA A 131 11.31 1.53 15.85
C ALA A 131 10.48 1.20 17.10
N LEU A 132 9.14 1.21 16.97
CA LEU A 132 8.22 0.86 18.05
C LEU A 132 8.29 -0.63 18.41
N ASP A 133 8.29 -1.52 17.41
CA ASP A 133 8.44 -2.96 17.63
C ASP A 133 9.79 -3.28 18.30
N GLN A 134 10.87 -2.66 17.82
CA GLN A 134 12.19 -2.82 18.43
C GLN A 134 12.24 -2.32 19.88
N ALA A 135 11.61 -1.18 20.18
CA ALA A 135 11.53 -0.66 21.54
C ALA A 135 10.71 -1.57 22.47
N ARG A 136 9.63 -2.18 21.97
CA ARG A 136 8.81 -3.16 22.72
C ARG A 136 9.61 -4.44 23.00
N LEU A 137 10.36 -4.94 22.02
CA LEU A 137 11.24 -6.09 22.19
C LEU A 137 12.36 -5.81 23.21
N GLU A 138 12.97 -4.63 23.13
CA GLU A 138 14.00 -4.20 24.09
C GLU A 138 13.43 -4.08 25.51
N LEU A 139 12.20 -3.57 25.65
CA LEU A 139 11.52 -3.51 26.94
C LEU A 139 11.33 -4.90 27.55
N GLU A 140 10.88 -5.87 26.76
CA GLU A 140 10.70 -7.24 27.22
C GLU A 140 12.04 -7.87 27.67
N GLN A 141 13.13 -7.58 26.95
CA GLN A 141 14.47 -8.03 27.31
C GLN A 141 14.96 -7.38 28.61
N ALA A 142 14.79 -6.07 28.76
CA ALA A 142 15.17 -5.33 29.97
C ALA A 142 14.41 -5.84 31.21
N GLN A 143 13.10 -6.11 31.07
CA GLN A 143 12.29 -6.71 32.12
C GLN A 143 12.79 -8.09 32.52
N ARG A 144 13.12 -8.95 31.54
CA ARG A 144 13.68 -10.29 31.82
C ARG A 144 15.06 -10.24 32.48
N ALA A 145 15.87 -9.25 32.12
CA ALA A 145 17.20 -9.03 32.70
C ALA A 145 17.16 -8.34 34.08
N GLY A 146 16.00 -7.84 34.51
CA GLY A 146 15.87 -7.06 35.74
C GLY A 146 16.43 -5.64 35.66
N ASP A 147 16.68 -5.12 34.46
CA ASP A 147 17.11 -3.74 34.23
C ASP A 147 15.91 -2.79 34.30
N LEU A 148 15.55 -2.43 35.55
CA LEU A 148 14.41 -1.55 35.81
C LEU A 148 14.61 -0.12 35.31
N GLY A 149 15.87 0.34 35.21
CA GLY A 149 16.19 1.67 34.69
C GLY A 149 15.84 1.76 33.20
N ARG A 150 16.38 0.83 32.41
CA ARG A 150 16.10 0.77 30.97
C ARG A 150 14.63 0.49 30.68
N ALA A 151 14.00 -0.41 31.45
CA ALA A 151 12.57 -0.69 31.31
C ALA A 151 11.71 0.56 31.57
N GLY A 152 12.08 1.39 32.55
CA GLY A 152 11.40 2.65 32.85
C GLY A 152 11.52 3.68 31.72
N GLU A 153 12.73 3.88 31.18
CA GLU A 153 12.98 4.79 30.05
C GLU A 153 12.16 4.40 28.80
N LEU A 154 12.11 3.11 28.48
CA LEU A 154 11.37 2.60 27.34
C LEU A 154 9.86 2.74 27.55
N SER A 155 9.35 2.32 28.71
CA SER A 155 7.90 2.29 28.99
C SER A 155 7.27 3.68 29.11
N TYR A 156 7.99 4.65 29.68
CA TYR A 156 7.44 5.98 29.98
C TYR A 156 8.01 7.10 29.11
N GLY A 157 9.04 6.82 28.32
CA GLY A 157 9.65 7.77 27.39
C GLY A 157 9.45 7.32 25.95
N ARG A 158 10.29 6.38 25.50
CA ARG A 158 10.46 6.11 24.07
C ARG A 158 9.24 5.49 23.40
N ILE A 159 8.59 4.50 24.04
CA ILE A 159 7.43 3.83 23.46
C ILE A 159 6.24 4.80 23.33
N PRO A 160 5.84 5.55 24.38
CA PRO A 160 4.77 6.55 24.24
C PRO A 160 5.06 7.63 23.20
N GLU A 161 6.32 8.06 23.05
CA GLU A 161 6.73 9.02 22.02
C GLU A 161 6.50 8.45 20.61
N LEU A 162 6.92 7.21 20.36
CA LEU A 162 6.74 6.54 19.07
C LEU A 162 5.27 6.25 18.76
N GLU A 163 4.47 5.85 19.76
CA GLU A 163 3.03 5.67 19.61
C GLU A 163 2.32 6.97 19.25
N LYS A 164 2.75 8.10 19.83
CA LYS A 164 2.24 9.42 19.48
C LYS A 164 2.60 9.81 18.04
N GLN A 165 3.86 9.64 17.64
CA GLN A 165 4.30 9.91 16.27
C GLN A 165 3.53 9.08 15.24
N LEU A 166 3.27 7.81 15.58
CA LEU A 166 2.49 6.92 14.72
C LEU A 166 1.05 7.40 14.58
N ALA A 167 0.38 7.76 15.69
CA ALA A 167 -0.98 8.28 15.65
C ALA A 167 -1.10 9.59 14.83
N GLU A 168 -0.12 10.49 14.94
CA GLU A 168 -0.07 11.73 14.17
C GLU A 168 0.11 11.46 12.67
N ALA A 169 0.95 10.50 12.29
CA ALA A 169 1.13 10.10 10.89
C ALA A 169 -0.16 9.52 10.30
N GLN A 170 -0.86 8.66 11.06
CA GLN A 170 -2.08 7.99 10.60
C GLN A 170 -3.28 8.91 10.45
N ALA A 171 -3.37 10.00 11.22
CA ALA A 171 -4.48 10.96 11.14
C ALA A 171 -4.53 11.74 9.81
N HIS A 172 -3.45 11.74 9.03
CA HIS A 172 -3.33 12.52 7.78
C HIS A 172 -3.64 11.71 6.50
N SER A 173 -4.25 10.51 6.62
CA SER A 173 -4.41 9.56 5.51
C SER A 173 -5.78 9.59 4.78
N GLU A 174 -6.79 10.35 5.26
CA GLU A 174 -8.17 10.30 4.70
C GLU A 174 -8.34 10.78 3.23
N ASN A 175 -7.29 11.27 2.56
CA ASN A 175 -7.34 11.71 1.15
C ASN A 175 -6.18 11.15 0.29
N ALA A 176 -5.62 10.00 0.67
CA ALA A 176 -4.54 9.36 -0.09
C ALA A 176 -5.05 8.83 -1.45
N LEU A 177 -4.26 9.04 -2.51
CA LEU A 177 -4.38 8.33 -3.79
C LEU A 177 -4.04 6.84 -3.63
N LEU A 178 -3.16 6.50 -2.69
CA LEU A 178 -2.75 5.14 -2.41
C LEU A 178 -3.63 4.48 -1.34
N ARG A 179 -4.20 3.33 -1.67
CA ARG A 179 -4.84 2.44 -0.70
C ARG A 179 -3.78 1.56 -0.06
N GLU A 180 -3.48 1.82 1.21
CA GLU A 180 -2.55 1.01 2.03
C GLU A 180 -3.26 0.01 2.95
N GLU A 181 -4.59 -0.12 2.83
CA GLU A 181 -5.39 -0.97 3.70
C GLU A 181 -5.84 -2.26 2.99
N VAL A 182 -5.60 -3.39 3.65
CA VAL A 182 -6.18 -4.69 3.30
C VAL A 182 -7.62 -4.74 3.83
N THR A 183 -8.58 -4.90 2.93
CA THR A 183 -10.01 -4.97 3.22
C THR A 183 -10.54 -6.41 3.08
N GLU A 184 -11.82 -6.61 3.42
CA GLU A 184 -12.51 -7.87 3.19
C GLU A 184 -12.59 -8.26 1.72
N ASP A 185 -12.68 -7.28 0.81
CA ASP A 185 -12.69 -7.50 -0.63
C ASP A 185 -11.36 -8.07 -1.13
N ASP A 186 -10.24 -7.60 -0.57
CA ASP A 186 -8.92 -8.10 -0.94
C ASP A 186 -8.78 -9.58 -0.56
N ILE A 187 -9.25 -9.94 0.64
CA ILE A 187 -9.29 -11.33 1.11
C ILE A 187 -10.20 -12.16 0.21
N ALA A 188 -11.40 -11.69 -0.09
CA ALA A 188 -12.33 -12.39 -0.97
C ALA A 188 -11.75 -12.58 -2.38
N GLY A 189 -11.01 -11.60 -2.89
CA GLY A 189 -10.27 -11.70 -4.14
C GLY A 189 -9.22 -12.81 -4.15
N VAL A 190 -8.46 -12.96 -3.06
CA VAL A 190 -7.49 -14.06 -2.91
C VAL A 190 -8.20 -15.42 -2.85
N VAL A 191 -9.27 -15.54 -2.05
CA VAL A 191 -10.05 -16.78 -1.95
C VAL A 191 -10.66 -17.16 -3.30
N SER A 192 -11.20 -16.18 -4.04
CA SER A 192 -11.74 -16.36 -5.38
C SER A 192 -10.69 -16.92 -6.33
N LYS A 193 -9.46 -16.38 -6.30
CA LYS A 193 -8.35 -16.86 -7.12
C LYS A 193 -7.94 -18.30 -6.76
N TRP A 194 -7.95 -18.66 -5.47
CA TRP A 194 -7.56 -19.99 -5.01
C TRP A 194 -8.62 -21.06 -5.32
N THR A 195 -9.89 -20.70 -5.22
CA THR A 195 -11.02 -21.65 -5.27
C THR A 195 -11.79 -21.62 -6.59
N GLY A 196 -11.61 -20.58 -7.40
CA GLY A 196 -12.38 -20.31 -8.61
C GLY A 196 -13.81 -19.82 -8.37
N VAL A 197 -14.21 -19.61 -7.11
CA VAL A 197 -15.56 -19.13 -6.76
C VAL A 197 -15.60 -17.60 -6.90
N PRO A 198 -16.54 -17.01 -7.66
CA PRO A 198 -16.61 -15.56 -7.83
C PRO A 198 -16.84 -14.80 -6.52
N VAL A 199 -16.20 -13.62 -6.39
CA VAL A 199 -16.31 -12.73 -5.21
C VAL A 199 -17.75 -12.34 -4.92
N ASP A 200 -18.54 -12.08 -5.97
CA ASP A 200 -19.97 -11.71 -5.85
C ASP A 200 -20.80 -12.76 -5.10
N LYS A 201 -20.39 -14.04 -5.13
CA LYS A 201 -21.07 -15.13 -4.41
C LYS A 201 -20.56 -15.31 -2.97
N MET A 202 -19.50 -14.60 -2.59
CA MET A 202 -18.87 -14.70 -1.27
C MET A 202 -19.28 -13.60 -0.30
N LEU A 203 -19.63 -12.42 -0.83
CA LEU A 203 -20.01 -11.23 -0.07
C LEU A 203 -21.53 -11.15 0.22
N GLU A 204 -22.31 -12.16 -0.18
CA GLU A 204 -23.72 -12.37 0.23
C GLU A 204 -23.87 -12.99 1.62
#